data_AF-A0A9N8J5K4-F1
#
_entry.id   AF-A0A9N8J5K4-F1
#
_cell.length_a   1.000
_cell.length_b   1.000
_cell.length_c   1.000
_cell.angle_alpha   90.00
_cell.angle_beta   90.00
_cell.angle_gamma   90.00
#
_symmetry.space_group_name_H-M   'P 1'
#
loop_
_entity.id
_entity.type
_entity.pdbx_description
1 polymer ?
#
loop_
_entity_poly.entity_id
_entity_poly.type
_entity_poly.pdbx_seq_one_letter_code
_entity_poly.pdbx_strand_id
1 'polypeptide(L)'
;MICLSFTACDSDSEIKLQDSLNTQKKESLKNEDSTQDEDSKNLEKLYDEIIALSDSNSACSGEWDFIAIGKKPCGGPEKYIPYSLKIDRSEFLAKVNSYAIQQEIFNTKWNITSTCDVARRPLAAVCVDGKATLLYEEDRNIEKQDLQKLHDEIIALSTNNASCFGDWDYTAIGSKPCGGPEKYIPYYVNIDRTDFFNKVNIYKAKQMEFNHKWKVNSTCDVVAEPVSATCINGKGNLLYEAERTKEEQDLEKLYNEIIALSDINKPCTGDWDFTAIGSKACGGPEKYIPYSLKINTTDFLAKVNYYSIMQESFNHKWKVISFCDIPNRPKSVECVNGKATLMYN
;
A
#
# COMPACT_ATOMS: atom_id res chain seq x y z
N MET A 1 39.10 13.64 -4.06
CA MET A 1 39.45 13.75 -2.63
C MET A 1 38.24 14.40 -1.94
N ILE A 2 37.33 13.57 -1.45
CA ILE A 2 36.10 14.00 -0.77
C ILE A 2 36.25 13.48 0.66
N CYS A 3 36.34 14.40 1.62
CA CYS A 3 36.41 14.07 3.05
C CYS A 3 35.09 13.45 3.49
N LEU A 4 35.13 12.17 3.85
CA LEU A 4 34.12 11.53 4.68
C LEU A 4 34.39 11.92 6.13
N SER A 5 33.63 12.89 6.64
CA SER A 5 33.57 13.18 8.07
C SER A 5 32.70 12.10 8.73
N PHE A 6 33.34 11.13 9.37
CA PHE A 6 32.69 10.23 10.31
C PHE A 6 32.31 11.02 11.56
N THR A 7 31.02 11.26 11.78
CA THR A 7 30.49 11.63 13.09
C THR A 7 30.66 10.41 13.99
N ALA A 8 31.61 10.50 14.93
CA ALA A 8 31.80 9.53 15.99
C ALA A 8 30.52 9.44 16.84
N CYS A 9 29.94 8.24 16.94
CA CYS A 9 29.00 7.92 18.02
C CYS A 9 29.78 7.97 19.35
N ASP A 10 29.15 8.50 20.40
CA ASP A 10 29.67 8.67 21.77
C ASP A 10 29.99 7.32 22.46
N SER A 11 31.00 6.60 21.98
CA SER A 11 31.50 5.34 22.55
C SER A 11 32.02 5.51 23.98
N ASP A 12 32.43 6.73 24.35
CA ASP A 12 33.01 7.02 25.67
C ASP A 12 31.95 7.00 26.80
N SER A 13 30.67 7.17 26.47
CA SER A 13 29.58 7.13 27.44
C SER A 13 29.18 5.69 27.80
N GLU A 14 29.13 4.80 26.81
CA GLU A 14 28.83 3.37 26.98
C GLU A 14 29.96 2.62 27.70
N ILE A 15 31.21 2.97 27.41
CA ILE A 15 32.40 2.37 28.06
C ILE A 15 32.48 2.76 29.54
N LYS A 16 32.22 4.03 29.88
CA LYS A 16 32.20 4.50 31.29
C LYS A 16 31.07 3.87 32.09
N LEU A 17 29.92 3.62 31.48
CA LEU A 17 28.82 2.89 32.10
C LEU A 17 29.23 1.44 32.37
N GLN A 18 29.81 0.73 31.39
CA GLN A 18 30.30 -0.65 31.56
C GLN A 18 31.37 -0.81 32.66
N ASP A 19 32.30 0.14 32.79
CA ASP A 19 33.32 0.10 33.85
C ASP A 19 32.75 0.38 35.25
N SER A 20 31.78 1.30 35.36
CA SER A 20 31.02 1.52 36.60
C SER A 20 30.19 0.27 36.99
N LEU A 21 29.61 -0.42 36.01
CA LEU A 21 28.81 -1.63 36.18
C LEU A 21 29.66 -2.85 36.59
N ASN A 22 30.87 -2.99 36.02
CA ASN A 22 31.83 -4.03 36.42
C ASN A 22 32.35 -3.81 37.85
N THR A 23 32.47 -2.56 38.26
CA THR A 23 32.87 -2.20 39.64
C THR A 23 31.75 -2.53 40.62
N GLN A 24 30.50 -2.18 40.32
CA GLN A 24 29.32 -2.55 41.12
C GLN A 24 29.15 -4.07 41.24
N LYS A 25 29.32 -4.81 40.13
CA LYS A 25 29.27 -6.28 40.13
C LYS A 25 30.33 -6.91 41.04
N LYS A 26 31.51 -6.28 41.14
CA LYS A 26 32.64 -6.74 41.97
C LYS A 26 32.47 -6.40 43.46
N GLU A 27 31.75 -5.33 43.79
CA GLU A 27 31.39 -4.96 45.18
C GLU A 27 30.22 -5.79 45.72
N SER A 28 29.19 -6.05 44.91
CA SER A 28 28.04 -6.88 45.32
C SER A 28 28.41 -8.35 45.57
N LEU A 29 29.42 -8.88 44.87
CA LEU A 29 29.93 -10.24 45.06
C LEU A 29 30.74 -10.42 46.36
N LYS A 30 31.08 -9.34 47.08
CA LYS A 30 31.85 -9.39 48.34
C LYS A 30 30.98 -9.41 49.60
N ASN A 31 29.66 -9.29 49.48
CA ASN A 31 28.74 -9.31 50.62
C ASN A 31 28.38 -10.77 50.94
N GLU A 32 29.29 -11.47 51.61
CA GLU A 32 29.16 -12.90 51.97
C GLU A 32 28.12 -13.15 53.09
N ASP A 33 27.69 -12.11 53.81
CA ASP A 33 26.83 -12.22 55.01
C ASP A 33 25.31 -12.03 54.77
N SER A 34 24.85 -11.70 53.56
CA SER A 34 23.40 -11.50 53.31
C SER A 34 22.66 -12.80 52.99
N THR A 35 21.45 -12.91 53.52
CA THR A 35 20.53 -14.04 53.27
C THR A 35 19.84 -13.92 51.90
N GLN A 36 19.31 -15.04 51.38
CA GLN A 36 18.56 -15.04 50.12
C GLN A 36 17.33 -14.12 50.19
N ASP A 37 16.65 -14.10 51.34
CA ASP A 37 15.48 -13.26 51.57
C ASP A 37 15.82 -11.76 51.58
N GLU A 38 16.96 -11.38 52.16
CA GLU A 38 17.43 -9.99 52.15
C GLU A 38 17.79 -9.52 50.74
N ASP A 39 18.52 -10.35 49.97
CA ASP A 39 18.86 -10.02 48.59
C ASP A 39 17.59 -9.94 47.70
N SER A 40 16.62 -10.84 47.94
CA SER A 40 15.33 -10.82 47.24
C SER A 40 14.53 -9.54 47.56
N LYS A 41 14.49 -9.10 48.81
CA LYS A 41 13.83 -7.85 49.22
C LYS A 41 14.51 -6.61 48.63
N ASN A 42 15.84 -6.63 48.50
CA ASN A 42 16.58 -5.55 47.86
C ASN A 42 16.24 -5.44 46.37
N LEU A 43 16.09 -6.58 45.67
CA LEU A 43 15.61 -6.60 44.29
C LEU A 43 14.17 -6.10 44.17
N GLU A 44 13.27 -6.53 45.05
CA GLU A 44 11.88 -6.07 45.08
C GLU A 44 11.80 -4.55 45.26
N LYS A 45 12.56 -4.00 46.22
CA LYS A 45 12.64 -2.55 46.42
C LYS A 45 13.09 -1.81 45.16
N LEU A 46 14.13 -2.31 44.49
CA LEU A 46 14.63 -1.68 43.27
C LEU A 46 13.62 -1.78 42.12
N TYR A 47 12.88 -2.89 42.03
CA TYR A 47 11.78 -3.04 41.09
C TYR A 47 10.67 -2.02 41.36
N ASP A 48 10.26 -1.83 42.62
CA ASP A 48 9.23 -0.85 42.98
C ASP A 48 9.65 0.59 42.65
N GLU A 49 10.91 0.94 42.86
CA GLU A 49 11.47 2.23 42.45
C GLU A 49 11.39 2.41 40.93
N ILE A 50 11.67 1.37 40.14
CA ILE A 50 11.54 1.39 38.68
C ILE A 50 10.07 1.59 38.27
N ILE A 51 9.13 0.86 38.90
CA ILE A 51 7.72 1.00 38.60
C ILE A 51 7.21 2.40 38.95
N ALA A 52 7.62 2.97 40.07
CA ALA A 52 7.29 4.35 40.44
C ALA A 52 7.82 5.36 39.41
N LEU A 53 9.06 5.20 38.95
CA LEU A 53 9.67 6.08 37.95
C LEU A 53 9.09 5.91 36.54
N SER A 54 8.68 4.69 36.17
CA SER A 54 8.08 4.42 34.86
C SER A 54 6.74 5.13 34.65
N ASP A 55 6.12 5.58 35.75
CA ASP A 55 4.77 6.10 35.80
C ASP A 55 3.69 5.04 35.45
N SER A 56 4.05 3.76 35.38
CA SER A 56 3.18 2.65 34.94
C SER A 56 1.86 2.51 35.70
N ASN A 57 1.84 2.94 36.96
CA ASN A 57 0.68 2.81 37.85
C ASN A 57 -0.16 4.08 37.93
N SER A 58 0.22 5.17 37.25
CA SER A 58 -0.55 6.41 37.26
C SER A 58 -1.63 6.40 36.17
N ALA A 59 -2.61 7.28 36.33
CA ALA A 59 -3.59 7.55 35.29
C ALA A 59 -2.86 8.13 34.07
N CYS A 60 -2.81 7.36 32.98
CA CYS A 60 -1.98 7.73 31.85
C CYS A 60 -2.63 8.79 30.95
N SER A 61 -1.80 9.66 30.37
CA SER A 61 -2.15 10.49 29.22
C SER A 61 -0.91 10.78 28.37
N GLY A 62 -1.02 10.61 27.05
CA GLY A 62 0.08 10.87 26.10
C GLY A 62 0.78 9.61 25.59
N GLU A 63 2.04 9.75 25.18
CA GLU A 63 2.83 8.71 24.51
C GLU A 63 3.59 7.81 25.49
N TRP A 64 3.61 6.51 25.16
CA TRP A 64 4.21 5.45 25.98
C TRP A 64 5.15 4.61 25.11
N ASP A 65 6.13 4.02 25.76
CA ASP A 65 6.99 3.00 25.18
C ASP A 65 7.19 1.87 26.19
N PHE A 66 7.96 0.85 25.86
CA PHE A 66 8.22 -0.27 26.75
C PHE A 66 9.69 -0.62 26.83
N ILE A 67 10.09 -1.21 27.95
CA ILE A 67 11.45 -1.67 28.16
C ILE A 67 11.45 -3.08 28.76
N ALA A 68 12.47 -3.83 28.40
CA ALA A 68 12.76 -5.13 28.97
C ALA A 68 13.30 -4.96 30.40
N ILE A 69 12.81 -5.76 31.35
CA ILE A 69 13.28 -5.71 32.74
C ILE A 69 13.73 -7.08 33.22
N GLY A 70 14.80 -7.07 34.01
CA GLY A 70 15.39 -8.27 34.58
C GLY A 70 16.29 -9.04 33.62
N LYS A 71 16.90 -10.10 34.15
CA LYS A 71 17.79 -11.01 33.44
C LYS A 71 17.58 -12.44 33.94
N LYS A 72 16.95 -13.27 33.11
CA LYS A 72 16.73 -14.69 33.45
C LYS A 72 18.06 -15.46 33.49
N PRO A 73 18.18 -16.53 34.31
CA PRO A 73 19.37 -17.38 34.37
C PRO A 73 19.88 -17.89 33.00
N CYS A 74 18.98 -18.19 32.05
CA CYS A 74 19.34 -18.64 30.70
C CYS A 74 19.39 -17.53 29.65
N GLY A 75 19.37 -16.27 30.08
CA GLY A 75 19.43 -15.11 29.19
C GLY A 75 18.06 -14.56 28.78
N GLY A 76 18.09 -13.33 28.28
CA GLY A 76 16.89 -12.54 27.98
C GLY A 76 16.24 -11.93 29.24
N PRO A 77 15.23 -11.08 29.04
CA PRO A 77 14.55 -10.40 30.12
C PRO A 77 13.54 -11.30 30.83
N GLU A 78 13.19 -10.90 32.05
CA GLU A 78 12.13 -11.56 32.82
C GLU A 78 10.76 -11.23 32.23
N LYS A 79 10.52 -9.94 31.96
CA LYS A 79 9.28 -9.39 31.40
C LYS A 79 9.54 -8.03 30.73
N TYR A 80 8.48 -7.42 30.24
CA TYR A 80 8.48 -6.04 29.74
C TYR A 80 7.56 -5.18 30.60
N ILE A 81 7.91 -3.90 30.76
CA ILE A 81 7.06 -2.91 31.43
C ILE A 81 6.87 -1.69 30.52
N PRO A 82 5.68 -1.06 30.53
CA PRO A 82 5.50 0.21 29.86
C PRO A 82 6.19 1.33 30.65
N TYR A 83 6.51 2.44 29.99
CA TYR A 83 6.95 3.67 30.65
C TYR A 83 6.49 4.90 29.85
N SER A 84 6.18 5.97 30.57
CA SER A 84 5.75 7.23 29.95
C SER A 84 6.95 7.91 29.27
N LEU A 85 6.77 8.44 28.05
CA LEU A 85 7.86 9.15 27.37
C LEU A 85 8.17 10.53 27.98
N LYS A 86 7.39 10.97 28.98
CA LYS A 86 7.55 12.25 29.67
C LYS A 86 8.48 12.18 30.89
N ILE A 87 8.90 10.99 31.32
CA ILE A 87 9.75 10.81 32.50
C ILE A 87 11.21 11.19 32.21
N ASP A 88 12.01 11.41 33.25
CA ASP A 88 13.47 11.45 33.11
C ASP A 88 13.98 10.04 32.73
N ARG A 89 14.34 9.87 31.47
CA ARG A 89 14.82 8.59 30.94
C ARG A 89 16.17 8.19 31.52
N SER A 90 17.03 9.13 31.91
CA SER A 90 18.39 8.81 32.31
C SER A 90 18.42 8.03 33.63
N GLU A 91 17.72 8.53 34.64
CA GLU A 91 17.59 7.87 35.95
C GLU A 91 16.83 6.54 35.82
N PHE A 92 15.71 6.55 35.09
CA PHE A 92 14.90 5.35 34.86
C PHE A 92 15.71 4.22 34.22
N LEU A 93 16.42 4.51 33.12
CA LEU A 93 17.24 3.52 32.41
C LEU A 93 18.42 3.02 33.27
N ALA A 94 19.04 3.90 34.08
CA ALA A 94 20.10 3.51 34.99
C ALA A 94 19.60 2.49 36.04
N LYS A 95 18.40 2.69 36.60
CA LYS A 95 17.80 1.73 37.54
C LYS A 95 17.38 0.42 36.88
N VAL A 96 16.80 0.46 35.68
CA VAL A 96 16.47 -0.76 34.91
C VAL A 96 17.72 -1.61 34.67
N ASN A 97 18.83 -0.97 34.27
CA ASN A 97 20.12 -1.66 34.08
C ASN A 97 20.68 -2.22 35.39
N SER A 98 20.63 -1.43 36.47
CA SER A 98 21.06 -1.86 37.80
C SER A 98 20.28 -3.08 38.27
N TYR A 99 18.95 -3.11 38.07
CA TYR A 99 18.11 -4.25 38.41
C TYR A 99 18.48 -5.50 37.62
N ALA A 100 18.69 -5.39 36.30
CA ALA A 100 19.09 -6.53 35.48
C ALA A 100 20.42 -7.14 35.94
N ILE A 101 21.38 -6.31 36.35
CA ILE A 101 22.68 -6.76 36.87
C ILE A 101 22.54 -7.39 38.26
N GLN A 102 21.83 -6.75 39.18
CA GLN A 102 21.62 -7.28 40.53
C GLN A 102 20.84 -8.60 40.48
N GLN A 103 19.87 -8.74 39.57
CA GLN A 103 19.16 -9.99 39.39
C GLN A 103 20.06 -11.10 38.82
N GLU A 104 20.99 -10.78 37.91
CA GLU A 104 21.99 -11.73 37.43
C GLU A 104 22.92 -12.21 38.56
N ILE A 105 23.36 -11.29 39.42
CA ILE A 105 24.18 -11.62 40.60
C ILE A 105 23.39 -12.51 41.55
N PHE A 106 22.15 -12.16 41.86
CA PHE A 106 21.25 -12.96 42.69
C PHE A 106 21.06 -14.36 42.13
N ASN A 107 20.77 -14.48 40.83
CA ASN A 107 20.58 -15.76 40.15
C ASN A 107 21.82 -16.65 40.26
N THR A 108 23.01 -16.05 40.11
CA THR A 108 24.28 -16.77 40.21
C THR A 108 24.57 -17.18 41.65
N LYS A 109 24.41 -16.25 42.61
CA LYS A 109 24.69 -16.46 44.04
C LYS A 109 23.83 -17.58 44.62
N TRP A 110 22.55 -17.61 44.26
CA TRP A 110 21.56 -18.54 44.81
C TRP A 110 21.23 -19.71 43.89
N ASN A 111 22.01 -19.92 42.83
CA ASN A 111 21.83 -20.99 41.84
C ASN A 111 20.37 -21.10 41.34
N ILE A 112 19.76 -19.94 41.05
CA ILE A 112 18.36 -19.87 40.59
C ILE A 112 18.27 -20.49 39.21
N THR A 113 17.32 -21.41 39.05
CA THR A 113 17.04 -22.08 37.78
C THR A 113 15.83 -21.45 37.08
N SER A 114 15.73 -21.64 35.77
CA SER A 114 14.63 -21.10 34.97
C SER A 114 14.11 -22.16 34.00
N THR A 115 12.81 -22.11 33.72
CA THR A 115 12.18 -22.89 32.65
C THR A 115 12.60 -22.42 31.25
N CYS A 116 13.25 -21.26 31.15
CA CYS A 116 13.69 -20.65 29.89
C CYS A 116 12.57 -20.30 28.91
N ASP A 117 11.36 -20.10 29.44
CA ASP A 117 10.27 -19.52 28.69
C ASP A 117 10.63 -18.10 28.25
N VAL A 118 10.55 -17.85 26.95
CA VAL A 118 10.85 -16.56 26.35
C VAL A 118 9.74 -15.56 26.68
N ALA A 119 10.11 -14.44 27.31
CA ALA A 119 9.19 -13.34 27.51
C ALA A 119 8.74 -12.78 26.15
N ARG A 120 7.43 -12.79 25.88
CA ARG A 120 6.87 -12.26 24.64
C ARG A 120 7.16 -10.76 24.56
N ARG A 121 7.77 -10.33 23.46
CA ARG A 121 8.07 -8.92 23.22
C ARG A 121 6.80 -8.18 22.77
N PRO A 122 6.42 -7.09 23.43
CA PRO A 122 5.35 -6.21 22.94
C PRO A 122 5.73 -5.54 21.61
N LEU A 123 4.72 -5.08 20.88
CA LEU A 123 4.90 -4.23 19.70
C LEU A 123 4.78 -2.75 20.05
N ALA A 124 3.99 -2.41 21.05
CA ALA A 124 3.74 -1.05 21.49
C ALA A 124 3.35 -1.00 22.98
N ALA A 125 3.45 0.18 23.56
CA ALA A 125 2.78 0.54 24.80
C ALA A 125 1.84 1.71 24.52
N VAL A 126 0.61 1.65 25.03
CA VAL A 126 -0.40 2.68 24.83
C VAL A 126 -1.15 2.94 26.13
N CYS A 127 -1.82 4.08 26.19
CA CYS A 127 -2.77 4.37 27.24
C CYS A 127 -4.18 3.90 26.82
N VAL A 128 -4.75 2.92 27.53
CA VAL A 128 -6.11 2.41 27.31
C VAL A 128 -6.86 2.52 28.63
N ASP A 129 -7.99 3.22 28.61
CA ASP A 129 -8.85 3.43 29.79
C ASP A 129 -8.09 3.96 31.02
N GLY A 130 -7.14 4.87 30.78
CA GLY A 130 -6.31 5.48 31.83
C GLY A 130 -5.22 4.56 32.39
N LYS A 131 -5.01 3.37 31.80
CA LYS A 131 -3.94 2.45 32.19
C LYS A 131 -2.94 2.18 31.05
N ALA A 132 -1.65 2.23 31.39
CA ALA A 132 -0.59 1.86 30.48
C ALA A 132 -0.66 0.35 30.16
N THR A 133 -0.85 0.03 28.89
CA THR A 133 -1.09 -1.33 28.41
C THR A 133 -0.08 -1.68 27.32
N LEU A 134 0.55 -2.85 27.47
CA LEU A 134 1.41 -3.44 26.45
C LEU A 134 0.54 -4.13 25.40
N LEU A 135 0.84 -3.87 24.14
CA LEU A 135 0.15 -4.45 23.01
C LEU A 135 1.02 -5.50 22.33
N TYR A 136 0.40 -6.60 21.95
CA TYR A 136 1.05 -7.75 21.33
C TYR A 136 0.53 -8.00 19.91
N GLU A 137 1.12 -8.97 19.23
CA GLU A 137 0.74 -9.34 17.87
C GLU A 137 -0.70 -9.86 17.80
N GLU A 138 -1.20 -10.50 18.85
CA GLU A 138 -2.59 -10.96 18.94
C GLU A 138 -3.58 -9.79 18.91
N ASP A 139 -3.30 -8.72 19.65
CA ASP A 139 -4.13 -7.50 19.66
C ASP A 139 -4.17 -6.83 18.28
N ARG A 140 -3.00 -6.77 17.61
CA ARG A 140 -2.89 -6.27 16.24
C ARG A 140 -3.73 -7.08 15.25
N ASN A 141 -3.72 -8.40 15.41
CA ASN A 141 -4.44 -9.31 14.53
C ASN A 141 -5.95 -9.19 14.70
N ILE A 142 -6.44 -8.94 15.91
CA ILE A 142 -7.88 -8.68 16.17
C ILE A 142 -8.32 -7.41 15.43
N GLU A 143 -7.60 -6.30 15.59
CA GLU A 143 -7.93 -5.05 14.89
C GLU A 143 -7.84 -5.18 13.38
N LYS A 144 -6.85 -5.94 12.88
CA LYS A 144 -6.72 -6.23 11.46
C LYS A 144 -7.92 -7.03 10.94
N GLN A 145 -8.46 -7.96 11.72
CA GLN A 145 -9.67 -8.70 11.36
C GLN A 145 -10.90 -7.79 11.34
N ASP A 146 -11.04 -6.87 12.30
CA ASP A 146 -12.13 -5.90 12.32
C ASP A 146 -12.08 -4.96 11.10
N LEU A 147 -10.89 -4.49 10.73
CA LEU A 147 -10.67 -3.73 9.50
C LEU A 147 -11.04 -4.56 8.26
N GLN A 148 -10.62 -5.83 8.20
CA GLN A 148 -10.95 -6.71 7.08
C GLN A 148 -12.45 -6.91 6.94
N LYS A 149 -13.16 -7.12 8.05
CA LYS A 149 -14.62 -7.26 8.03
C LYS A 149 -15.31 -6.00 7.50
N LEU A 150 -14.88 -4.82 7.93
CA LEU A 150 -15.41 -3.56 7.41
C LEU A 150 -15.07 -3.37 5.92
N HIS A 151 -13.87 -3.78 5.50
CA HIS A 151 -13.49 -3.79 4.08
C HIS A 151 -14.43 -4.67 3.26
N ASP A 152 -14.71 -5.89 3.72
CA ASP A 152 -15.61 -6.84 3.04
C ASP A 152 -17.05 -6.30 2.96
N GLU A 153 -17.55 -5.64 4.01
CA GLU A 153 -18.85 -4.95 3.99
C GLU A 153 -18.90 -3.86 2.91
N ILE A 154 -17.84 -3.05 2.78
CA ILE A 154 -17.75 -2.01 1.75
C ILE A 154 -17.75 -2.63 0.35
N ILE A 155 -17.01 -3.71 0.14
CA ILE A 155 -17.01 -4.42 -1.15
C ILE A 155 -18.40 -4.97 -1.47
N ALA A 156 -19.08 -5.59 -0.50
CA ALA A 156 -20.43 -6.10 -0.69
C ALA A 156 -21.42 -4.99 -1.08
N LEU A 157 -21.29 -3.80 -0.47
CA LEU A 157 -22.10 -2.62 -0.82
C LEU A 157 -21.76 -2.08 -2.21
N SER A 158 -20.50 -2.09 -2.61
CA SER A 158 -20.04 -1.56 -3.91
C SER A 158 -20.67 -2.27 -5.12
N THR A 159 -21.08 -3.53 -4.93
CA THR A 159 -21.65 -4.38 -5.99
C THR A 159 -23.10 -4.80 -5.73
N ASN A 160 -23.78 -4.21 -4.73
CA ASN A 160 -25.05 -4.74 -4.23
C ASN A 160 -26.09 -4.91 -5.36
N ASN A 161 -26.41 -6.16 -5.69
CA ASN A 161 -27.33 -6.59 -6.74
C ASN A 161 -26.99 -6.10 -8.17
N ALA A 162 -25.73 -5.76 -8.43
CA ALA A 162 -25.31 -5.18 -9.71
C ALA A 162 -25.19 -6.26 -10.79
N SER A 163 -26.21 -6.35 -11.64
CA SER A 163 -26.01 -6.77 -13.03
C SER A 163 -25.17 -5.69 -13.75
N CYS A 164 -24.44 -6.02 -14.82
CA CYS A 164 -23.67 -5.01 -15.60
C CYS A 164 -24.54 -3.99 -16.35
N PHE A 165 -25.78 -3.78 -15.92
CA PHE A 165 -26.68 -2.78 -16.45
C PHE A 165 -26.52 -1.48 -15.64
N GLY A 166 -26.01 -0.44 -16.29
CA GLY A 166 -25.89 0.90 -15.74
C GLY A 166 -24.43 1.36 -15.55
N ASP A 167 -24.27 2.60 -15.10
CA ASP A 167 -22.96 3.22 -14.98
C ASP A 167 -22.20 2.76 -13.73
N TRP A 168 -20.88 2.73 -13.86
CA TRP A 168 -19.94 2.42 -12.78
C TRP A 168 -19.00 3.58 -12.58
N ASP A 169 -18.62 3.79 -11.34
CA ASP A 169 -17.68 4.81 -10.91
C ASP A 169 -16.67 4.19 -9.94
N TYR A 170 -15.70 4.94 -9.44
CA TYR A 170 -14.72 4.45 -8.49
C TYR A 170 -14.51 5.42 -7.32
N THR A 171 -14.00 4.88 -6.21
CA THR A 171 -13.57 5.69 -5.08
C THR A 171 -12.26 5.17 -4.49
N ALA A 172 -11.48 6.08 -3.93
CA ALA A 172 -10.39 5.76 -3.03
C ALA A 172 -10.92 5.01 -1.79
N ILE A 173 -10.18 4.00 -1.33
CA ILE A 173 -10.43 3.32 -0.06
C ILE A 173 -9.13 3.20 0.74
N GLY A 174 -9.28 3.31 2.05
CA GLY A 174 -8.18 3.17 2.99
C GLY A 174 -7.23 4.37 3.02
N SER A 175 -6.15 4.21 3.76
CA SER A 175 -5.10 5.21 3.94
C SER A 175 -3.75 4.54 4.10
N LYS A 176 -2.77 4.96 3.31
CA LYS A 176 -1.38 4.54 3.51
C LYS A 176 -0.74 5.35 4.64
N PRO A 177 0.23 4.78 5.37
CA PRO A 177 0.96 5.49 6.43
C PRO A 177 1.55 6.84 6.02
N CYS A 178 1.98 7.00 4.76
CA CYS A 178 2.54 8.24 4.23
C CYS A 178 1.56 9.10 3.42
N GLY A 179 0.26 8.80 3.51
CA GLY A 179 -0.79 9.55 2.82
C GLY A 179 -1.18 8.94 1.47
N GLY A 180 -2.33 9.40 0.97
CA GLY A 180 -3.01 8.80 -0.17
C GLY A 180 -3.79 7.53 0.19
N PRO A 181 -4.60 7.01 -0.75
CA PRO A 181 -5.39 5.81 -0.52
C PRO A 181 -4.53 4.54 -0.52
N GLU A 182 -5.05 3.49 0.10
CA GLU A 182 -4.45 2.15 -0.02
C GLU A 182 -4.66 1.61 -1.44
N LYS A 183 -5.87 1.78 -1.97
CA LYS A 183 -6.27 1.38 -3.33
C LYS A 183 -7.52 2.14 -3.77
N TYR A 184 -7.93 1.91 -5.01
CA TYR A 184 -9.23 2.32 -5.52
C TYR A 184 -10.15 1.11 -5.65
N ILE A 185 -11.45 1.32 -5.52
CA ILE A 185 -12.47 0.30 -5.75
C ILE A 185 -13.56 0.83 -6.68
N PRO A 186 -14.07 0.00 -7.62
CA PRO A 186 -15.22 0.35 -8.41
C PRO A 186 -16.50 0.20 -7.59
N TYR A 187 -17.51 1.00 -7.88
CA TYR A 187 -18.84 0.88 -7.29
C TYR A 187 -19.92 1.17 -8.35
N TYR A 188 -21.05 0.49 -8.23
CA TYR A 188 -22.20 0.73 -9.08
C TYR A 188 -22.91 2.03 -8.66
N VAL A 189 -23.19 2.95 -9.59
CA VAL A 189 -23.63 4.31 -9.22
C VAL A 189 -25.01 4.36 -8.53
N ASN A 190 -25.82 3.29 -8.68
CA ASN A 190 -27.18 3.22 -8.13
C ASN A 190 -27.28 2.46 -6.80
N ILE A 191 -26.17 2.20 -6.11
CA ILE A 191 -26.18 1.67 -4.73
C ILE A 191 -26.64 2.75 -3.74
N ASP A 192 -26.89 2.38 -2.48
CA ASP A 192 -26.99 3.36 -1.39
C ASP A 192 -25.62 3.99 -1.14
N ARG A 193 -25.37 5.12 -1.81
CA ARG A 193 -24.11 5.86 -1.72
C ARG A 193 -23.88 6.45 -0.34
N THR A 194 -24.93 6.72 0.44
CA THR A 194 -24.79 7.33 1.76
C THR A 194 -24.15 6.34 2.73
N ASP A 195 -24.72 5.14 2.86
CA ASP A 195 -24.13 4.10 3.70
C ASP A 195 -22.74 3.67 3.20
N PHE A 196 -22.59 3.50 1.89
CA PHE A 196 -21.32 3.14 1.26
C PHE A 196 -20.20 4.14 1.59
N PHE A 197 -20.39 5.43 1.31
CA PHE A 197 -19.36 6.43 1.56
C PHE A 197 -19.12 6.67 3.06
N ASN A 198 -20.15 6.53 3.90
CA ASN A 198 -19.96 6.56 5.35
C ASN A 198 -19.03 5.44 5.81
N LYS A 199 -19.22 4.21 5.34
CA LYS A 199 -18.33 3.08 5.68
C LYS A 199 -16.93 3.24 5.10
N VAL A 200 -16.78 3.74 3.87
CA VAL A 200 -15.47 4.07 3.28
C VAL A 200 -14.71 5.07 4.15
N ASN A 201 -15.39 6.12 4.63
CA ASN A 201 -14.78 7.13 5.50
C ASN A 201 -14.40 6.56 6.87
N ILE A 202 -15.28 5.74 7.48
CA ILE A 202 -14.98 5.05 8.75
C ILE A 202 -13.78 4.12 8.58
N TYR A 203 -13.72 3.34 7.50
CA TYR A 203 -12.60 2.45 7.22
C TYR A 203 -11.29 3.22 7.07
N LYS A 204 -11.31 4.32 6.32
CA LYS A 204 -10.14 5.21 6.17
C LYS A 204 -9.66 5.72 7.53
N ALA A 205 -10.57 6.21 8.37
CA ALA A 205 -10.23 6.70 9.72
C ALA A 205 -9.62 5.60 10.60
N LYS A 206 -10.27 4.44 10.70
CA LYS A 206 -9.78 3.31 11.47
C LYS A 206 -8.43 2.79 10.98
N GLN A 207 -8.21 2.75 9.67
CA GLN A 207 -6.93 2.30 9.11
C GLN A 207 -5.80 3.31 9.39
N MET A 208 -6.08 4.63 9.41
CA MET A 208 -5.12 5.63 9.84
C MET A 208 -4.72 5.45 11.30
N GLU A 209 -5.70 5.26 12.18
CA GLU A 209 -5.47 4.99 13.61
C GLU A 209 -4.65 3.70 13.79
N PHE A 210 -5.00 2.63 13.07
CA PHE A 210 -4.25 1.38 13.06
C PHE A 210 -2.79 1.60 12.60
N ASN A 211 -2.57 2.30 11.49
CA ASN A 211 -1.24 2.58 10.97
C ASN A 211 -0.38 3.35 11.98
N HIS A 212 -0.96 4.35 12.65
CA HIS A 212 -0.30 5.12 13.68
C HIS A 212 0.00 4.28 14.92
N LYS A 213 -1.02 3.58 15.45
CA LYS A 213 -0.94 2.74 16.65
C LYS A 213 0.13 1.65 16.52
N TRP A 214 0.19 0.99 15.37
CA TRP A 214 1.08 -0.14 15.11
C TRP A 214 2.37 0.25 14.36
N LYS A 215 2.62 1.56 14.20
CA LYS A 215 3.80 2.11 13.50
C LYS A 215 4.05 1.41 12.15
N VAL A 216 2.97 1.20 11.40
CA VAL A 216 3.00 0.48 10.12
C VAL A 216 3.87 1.27 9.14
N ASN A 217 4.88 0.61 8.57
CA ASN A 217 5.74 1.21 7.57
C ASN A 217 5.13 1.06 6.17
N SER A 218 5.54 1.92 5.25
CA SER A 218 5.11 1.87 3.85
C SER A 218 6.27 2.24 2.95
N THR A 219 6.32 1.62 1.77
CA THR A 219 7.22 2.00 0.68
C THR A 219 6.85 3.35 0.06
N CYS A 220 5.66 3.88 0.38
CA CYS A 220 5.13 5.14 -0.16
C CYS A 220 4.97 5.16 -1.68
N ASP A 221 4.81 3.98 -2.27
CA ASP A 221 4.43 3.85 -3.67
C ASP A 221 3.09 4.54 -3.91
N VAL A 222 3.07 5.46 -4.86
CA VAL A 222 1.84 6.14 -5.28
C VAL A 222 0.92 5.11 -5.94
N VAL A 223 -0.34 5.06 -5.50
CA VAL A 223 -1.36 4.26 -6.18
C VAL A 223 -1.80 5.03 -7.41
N ALA A 224 -1.66 4.43 -8.58
CA ALA A 224 -2.18 5.01 -9.81
C ALA A 224 -3.71 5.21 -9.69
N GLU A 225 -4.18 6.40 -9.99
CA GLU A 225 -5.60 6.71 -10.03
C GLU A 225 -6.22 6.15 -11.32
N PRO A 226 -7.35 5.42 -11.24
CA PRO A 226 -8.10 5.01 -12.41
C PRO A 226 -8.63 6.21 -13.18
N VAL A 227 -8.85 6.07 -14.50
CA VAL A 227 -9.55 7.10 -15.28
C VAL A 227 -11.06 6.88 -15.30
N SER A 228 -11.51 5.64 -15.11
CA SER A 228 -12.92 5.29 -14.99
C SER A 228 -13.12 3.89 -14.39
N ALA A 229 -14.37 3.50 -14.19
CA ALA A 229 -14.76 2.13 -13.88
C ALA A 229 -15.79 1.62 -14.90
N THR A 230 -15.82 0.31 -15.09
CA THR A 230 -16.78 -0.41 -15.93
C THR A 230 -17.20 -1.72 -15.26
N CYS A 231 -18.07 -2.50 -15.89
CA CYS A 231 -18.45 -3.82 -15.42
C CYS A 231 -18.09 -4.89 -16.44
N ILE A 232 -17.40 -5.93 -15.99
CA ILE A 232 -17.03 -7.10 -16.80
C ILE A 232 -17.51 -8.34 -16.05
N ASN A 233 -18.39 -9.12 -16.67
CA ASN A 233 -18.90 -10.38 -16.12
C ASN A 233 -19.50 -10.25 -14.69
N GLY A 234 -20.27 -9.19 -14.46
CA GLY A 234 -20.92 -8.90 -13.17
C GLY A 234 -19.99 -8.36 -12.09
N LYS A 235 -18.75 -7.99 -12.44
CA LYS A 235 -17.76 -7.43 -11.51
C LYS A 235 -17.29 -6.07 -11.99
N GLY A 236 -17.23 -5.12 -11.06
CA GLY A 236 -16.61 -3.82 -11.32
C GLY A 236 -15.15 -4.00 -11.71
N ASN A 237 -14.72 -3.27 -12.74
CA ASN A 237 -13.36 -3.25 -13.24
C ASN A 237 -12.88 -1.81 -13.36
N LEU A 238 -11.72 -1.49 -12.80
CA LEU A 238 -11.08 -0.19 -12.92
C LEU A 238 -10.34 -0.12 -14.26
N LEU A 239 -10.41 1.03 -14.92
CA LEU A 239 -9.69 1.30 -16.16
C LEU A 239 -8.58 2.32 -15.90
N TYR A 240 -7.38 2.03 -16.40
CA TYR A 240 -6.20 2.88 -16.19
C TYR A 240 -5.66 3.45 -17.50
N GLU A 241 -5.07 4.65 -17.42
CA GLU A 241 -4.51 5.32 -18.60
C GLU A 241 -3.45 4.48 -19.33
N ALA A 242 -2.63 3.72 -18.58
CA ALA A 242 -1.64 2.83 -19.19
C ALA A 242 -2.28 1.76 -20.09
N GLU A 243 -3.46 1.25 -19.74
CA GLU A 243 -4.21 0.29 -20.56
C GLU A 243 -4.77 0.98 -21.80
N ARG A 244 -5.28 2.21 -21.65
CA ARG A 244 -5.76 3.03 -22.76
C ARG A 244 -4.66 3.28 -23.78
N THR A 245 -3.51 3.78 -23.33
CA THR A 245 -2.35 4.05 -24.19
C THR A 245 -1.91 2.78 -24.91
N LYS A 246 -1.95 1.63 -24.23
CA LYS A 246 -1.58 0.36 -24.85
C LYS A 246 -2.55 -0.05 -25.96
N GLU A 247 -3.85 0.08 -25.74
CA GLU A 247 -4.87 -0.19 -26.76
C GLU A 247 -4.81 0.78 -27.94
N GLU A 248 -4.54 2.07 -27.68
CA GLU A 248 -4.33 3.08 -28.74
C GLU A 248 -3.14 2.70 -29.63
N GLN A 249 -2.02 2.26 -29.04
CA GLN A 249 -0.86 1.78 -29.79
C GLN A 249 -1.16 0.52 -30.62
N ASP A 250 -1.95 -0.40 -30.08
CA ASP A 250 -2.32 -1.63 -30.79
C ASP A 250 -3.25 -1.31 -31.98
N LEU A 251 -4.18 -0.35 -31.84
CA LEU A 251 -4.99 0.19 -32.94
C LEU A 251 -4.13 0.91 -33.99
N GLU A 252 -3.17 1.73 -33.57
CA GLU A 252 -2.26 2.43 -34.49
C GLU A 252 -1.43 1.43 -35.30
N LYS A 253 -0.91 0.39 -34.66
CA LYS A 253 -0.18 -0.68 -35.34
C LYS A 253 -1.07 -1.38 -36.38
N LEU A 254 -2.31 -1.73 -36.00
CA LEU A 254 -3.25 -2.38 -36.90
C LEU A 254 -3.59 -1.48 -38.11
N TYR A 255 -3.77 -0.18 -37.88
CA TYR A 255 -3.99 0.80 -38.93
C TYR A 255 -2.78 0.89 -39.89
N ASN A 256 -1.57 0.94 -39.36
CA ASN A 256 -0.35 0.99 -40.18
C ASN A 256 -0.17 -0.26 -41.03
N GLU A 257 -0.52 -1.44 -40.51
CA GLU A 257 -0.53 -2.68 -41.28
C GLU A 257 -1.56 -2.63 -42.42
N ILE A 258 -2.73 -2.04 -42.20
CA ILE A 258 -3.75 -1.84 -43.25
C ILE A 258 -3.22 -0.90 -44.34
N ILE A 259 -2.60 0.22 -43.95
CA ILE A 259 -2.00 1.17 -44.91
C ILE A 259 -0.86 0.53 -45.72
N ALA A 260 -0.08 -0.35 -45.12
CA ALA A 260 0.94 -1.11 -45.85
C ALA A 260 0.31 -2.09 -46.85
N LEU A 261 -0.80 -2.74 -46.49
CA LEU A 261 -1.51 -3.69 -47.35
C LEU A 261 -2.30 -3.02 -48.48
N SER A 262 -2.79 -1.80 -48.30
CA SER A 262 -3.62 -1.12 -49.31
C SER A 262 -2.84 -0.73 -50.58
N ASP A 263 -1.52 -0.83 -50.54
CA ASP A 263 -0.59 -0.35 -51.56
C ASP A 263 -0.65 1.16 -51.82
N ILE A 264 -1.34 1.95 -50.99
CA ILE A 264 -1.50 3.42 -51.16
C ILE A 264 -0.17 4.18 -51.29
N ASN A 265 0.91 3.64 -50.71
CA ASN A 265 2.25 4.22 -50.78
C ASN A 265 3.04 3.79 -52.03
N LYS A 266 2.52 2.88 -52.86
CA LYS A 266 3.12 2.46 -54.12
C LYS A 266 2.66 3.35 -55.29
N PRO A 267 3.44 3.44 -56.39
CA PRO A 267 3.01 4.14 -57.59
C PRO A 267 1.67 3.62 -58.10
N CYS A 268 0.74 4.54 -58.33
CA CYS A 268 -0.61 4.24 -58.79
C CYS A 268 -0.55 3.61 -60.19
N THR A 269 -0.77 2.29 -60.28
CA THR A 269 -0.83 1.56 -61.55
C THR A 269 -1.99 0.57 -61.56
N GLY A 270 -2.91 0.67 -62.53
CA GLY A 270 -4.09 -0.20 -62.66
C GLY A 270 -5.30 0.28 -61.86
N ASP A 271 -6.19 -0.65 -61.52
CA ASP A 271 -7.50 -0.35 -60.93
C ASP A 271 -7.44 -0.19 -59.40
N TRP A 272 -8.15 0.82 -58.90
CA TRP A 272 -8.23 1.18 -57.49
C TRP A 272 -9.67 1.33 -57.07
N ASP A 273 -9.91 1.07 -55.79
CA ASP A 273 -11.20 1.28 -55.15
C ASP A 273 -10.98 1.90 -53.77
N PHE A 274 -12.04 2.24 -53.05
CA PHE A 274 -11.97 2.79 -51.71
C PHE A 274 -12.89 2.07 -50.74
N THR A 275 -12.52 2.09 -49.46
CA THR A 275 -13.35 1.52 -48.40
C THR A 275 -13.40 2.48 -47.21
N ALA A 276 -14.49 2.38 -46.44
CA ALA A 276 -14.62 3.07 -45.17
C ALA A 276 -13.75 2.36 -44.12
N ILE A 277 -13.11 3.12 -43.25
CA ILE A 277 -12.26 2.58 -42.19
C ILE A 277 -12.51 3.30 -40.87
N GLY A 278 -12.43 2.52 -39.79
CA GLY A 278 -12.59 3.00 -38.44
C GLY A 278 -14.05 3.16 -38.04
N SER A 279 -14.25 3.58 -36.80
CA SER A 279 -15.56 3.89 -36.23
C SER A 279 -15.43 5.15 -35.39
N LYS A 280 -16.28 6.15 -35.67
CA LYS A 280 -16.42 7.33 -34.82
C LYS A 280 -17.21 6.97 -33.57
N ALA A 281 -16.97 7.67 -32.47
CA ALA A 281 -17.67 7.42 -31.21
C ALA A 281 -19.21 7.57 -31.29
N CYS A 282 -19.73 8.35 -32.24
CA CYS A 282 -21.17 8.48 -32.51
C CYS A 282 -21.64 7.74 -33.76
N GLY A 283 -20.84 6.80 -34.26
CA GLY A 283 -21.17 5.95 -35.39
C GLY A 283 -20.71 6.49 -36.74
N GLY A 284 -20.64 5.58 -37.71
CA GLY A 284 -20.09 5.83 -39.04
C GLY A 284 -18.56 5.74 -39.08
N PRO A 285 -17.97 5.73 -40.29
CA PRO A 285 -16.54 5.57 -40.45
C PRO A 285 -15.77 6.80 -39.96
N GLU A 286 -14.52 6.58 -39.53
CA GLU A 286 -13.60 7.67 -39.21
C GLU A 286 -13.18 8.41 -40.49
N LYS A 287 -12.88 7.65 -41.54
CA LYS A 287 -12.48 8.15 -42.86
C LYS A 287 -12.64 7.09 -43.95
N TYR A 288 -12.31 7.46 -45.19
CA TYR A 288 -12.18 6.55 -46.31
C TYR A 288 -10.71 6.40 -46.71
N ILE A 289 -10.32 5.21 -47.15
CA ILE A 289 -8.98 4.95 -47.68
C ILE A 289 -9.06 4.29 -49.07
N PRO A 290 -8.21 4.71 -50.03
CA PRO A 290 -8.06 4.00 -51.29
C PRO A 290 -7.18 2.75 -51.12
N TYR A 291 -7.45 1.73 -51.93
CA TYR A 291 -6.67 0.49 -51.99
C TYR A 291 -6.60 -0.03 -53.43
N SER A 292 -5.49 -0.69 -53.78
CA SER A 292 -5.33 -1.28 -55.10
C SER A 292 -6.14 -2.56 -55.24
N LEU A 293 -6.84 -2.77 -56.36
CA LEU A 293 -7.55 -4.01 -56.66
C LEU A 293 -6.62 -5.19 -57.02
N LYS A 294 -5.30 -4.95 -57.07
CA LYS A 294 -4.28 -5.97 -57.33
C LYS A 294 -3.78 -6.69 -56.07
N ILE A 295 -4.15 -6.23 -54.88
CA ILE A 295 -3.81 -6.88 -53.61
C ILE A 295 -4.79 -8.03 -53.34
N ASN A 296 -4.55 -8.80 -52.28
CA ASN A 296 -5.58 -9.69 -51.74
C ASN A 296 -6.67 -8.86 -51.05
N THR A 297 -7.70 -8.47 -51.83
CA THR A 297 -8.77 -7.57 -51.38
C THR A 297 -9.64 -8.20 -50.29
N THR A 298 -9.83 -9.52 -50.30
CA THR A 298 -10.60 -10.23 -49.27
C THR A 298 -9.94 -10.08 -47.89
N ASP A 299 -8.64 -10.41 -47.79
CA ASP A 299 -7.91 -10.30 -46.52
C ASP A 299 -7.78 -8.84 -46.06
N PHE A 300 -7.53 -7.93 -47.01
CA PHE A 300 -7.46 -6.49 -46.74
C PHE A 300 -8.77 -5.97 -46.14
N LEU A 301 -9.91 -6.23 -46.79
CA LEU A 301 -11.22 -5.75 -46.34
C LEU A 301 -11.65 -6.40 -45.02
N ALA A 302 -11.32 -7.68 -44.81
CA ALA A 302 -11.54 -8.34 -43.52
C ALA A 302 -10.76 -7.65 -42.39
N LYS A 303 -9.51 -7.25 -42.65
CA LYS A 303 -8.67 -6.52 -41.68
C LYS A 303 -9.15 -5.10 -41.42
N VAL A 304 -9.62 -4.39 -42.44
CA VAL A 304 -10.28 -3.08 -42.30
C VAL A 304 -11.51 -3.18 -41.40
N ASN A 305 -12.36 -4.18 -41.65
CA ASN A 305 -13.56 -4.41 -40.82
C ASN A 305 -13.18 -4.73 -39.37
N TYR A 306 -12.18 -5.58 -39.17
CA TYR A 306 -11.69 -5.90 -37.83
C TYR A 306 -11.18 -4.65 -37.08
N TYR A 307 -10.39 -3.79 -37.75
CA TYR A 307 -9.95 -2.51 -37.17
C TYR A 307 -11.14 -1.63 -36.76
N SER A 308 -12.16 -1.50 -37.62
CA SER A 308 -13.35 -0.69 -37.30
C SER A 308 -14.09 -1.20 -36.06
N ILE A 309 -14.24 -2.53 -35.92
CA ILE A 309 -14.87 -3.16 -34.74
C ILE A 309 -14.03 -2.92 -33.46
N MET A 310 -12.70 -3.02 -33.58
CA MET A 310 -11.80 -2.78 -32.44
C MET A 310 -11.81 -1.31 -32.02
N GLN A 311 -11.82 -0.37 -32.97
CA GLN A 311 -11.91 1.06 -32.68
C GLN A 311 -13.27 1.43 -32.07
N GLU A 312 -14.36 0.83 -32.54
CA GLU A 312 -15.68 1.00 -31.94
C GLU A 312 -15.70 0.52 -30.48
N SER A 313 -15.16 -0.68 -30.23
CA SER A 313 -15.05 -1.24 -28.87
C SER A 313 -14.21 -0.34 -27.96
N PHE A 314 -13.10 0.20 -28.48
CA PHE A 314 -12.25 1.17 -27.79
C PHE A 314 -13.03 2.45 -27.43
N ASN A 315 -13.75 3.04 -28.40
CA ASN A 315 -14.53 4.26 -28.17
C ASN A 315 -15.58 4.07 -27.08
N HIS A 316 -16.28 2.93 -27.08
CA HIS A 316 -17.26 2.59 -26.05
C HIS A 316 -16.60 2.38 -24.69
N LYS A 317 -15.51 1.60 -24.63
CA LYS A 317 -14.80 1.30 -23.39
C LYS A 317 -14.29 2.57 -22.70
N TRP A 318 -13.70 3.50 -23.47
CA TRP A 318 -13.07 4.72 -22.95
C TRP A 318 -13.97 5.95 -23.01
N LYS A 319 -15.26 5.76 -23.34
CA LYS A 319 -16.26 6.84 -23.47
C LYS A 319 -15.74 8.02 -24.31
N VAL A 320 -15.06 7.71 -25.42
CA VAL A 320 -14.46 8.71 -26.33
C VAL A 320 -15.57 9.62 -26.86
N ILE A 321 -15.35 10.94 -26.85
CA ILE A 321 -16.31 11.92 -27.36
C ILE A 321 -15.88 12.34 -28.76
N SER A 322 -16.84 12.48 -29.68
CA SER A 322 -16.63 12.94 -31.05
C SER A 322 -17.60 14.07 -31.39
N PHE A 323 -17.18 15.00 -32.26
CA PHE A 323 -18.03 16.08 -32.78
C PHE A 323 -19.07 15.60 -33.80
N CYS A 324 -19.04 14.32 -34.18
CA CYS A 324 -20.03 13.70 -35.06
C CYS A 324 -20.11 14.25 -36.48
N ASP A 325 -19.02 14.86 -36.94
CA ASP A 325 -18.87 15.22 -38.34
C ASP A 325 -18.80 13.95 -39.20
N ILE A 326 -19.71 13.84 -40.17
CA ILE A 326 -19.76 12.71 -41.08
C ILE A 326 -18.72 12.97 -42.19
N PRO A 327 -17.72 12.09 -42.39
CA PRO A 327 -16.80 12.26 -43.51
C PRO A 327 -17.57 12.13 -44.82
N ASN A 328 -17.33 13.06 -45.75
CA ASN A 328 -17.90 12.97 -47.09
C ASN A 328 -17.50 11.63 -47.74
N ARG A 329 -18.44 10.95 -48.38
CA ARG A 329 -18.16 9.71 -49.11
C ARG A 329 -17.53 10.05 -50.48
N PRO A 330 -16.37 9.46 -50.84
CA PRO A 330 -15.82 9.58 -52.19
C PRO A 330 -16.76 8.99 -53.25
N LYS A 331 -16.61 9.45 -54.49
CA LYS A 331 -17.28 8.88 -55.68
C LYS A 331 -16.39 7.89 -56.43
N SER A 332 -15.07 8.11 -56.42
CA SER A 332 -14.09 7.27 -57.12
C SER A 332 -12.68 7.44 -56.53
N VAL A 333 -11.74 6.63 -57.03
CA VAL A 333 -10.30 6.80 -56.81
C VAL A 333 -9.63 7.07 -58.15
N GLU A 334 -8.82 8.13 -58.21
CA GLU A 334 -8.04 8.48 -59.41
C GLU A 334 -6.54 8.54 -59.12
N CYS A 335 -5.73 8.24 -60.14
CA CYS A 335 -4.28 8.37 -60.06
C CYS A 335 -3.85 9.81 -60.37
N VAL A 336 -3.65 10.63 -59.33
CA VAL A 336 -3.17 12.01 -59.47
C VAL A 336 -1.69 12.08 -59.09
N ASN A 337 -0.83 12.52 -60.01
CA ASN A 337 0.62 12.60 -59.81
C ASN A 337 1.26 11.29 -59.31
N GLY A 338 0.77 10.15 -59.83
CA GLY A 338 1.26 8.82 -59.45
C GLY A 338 0.81 8.32 -58.08
N LYS A 339 -0.12 9.02 -57.40
CA LYS A 339 -0.71 8.62 -56.11
C LYS A 339 -2.22 8.39 -56.23
N ALA A 340 -2.71 7.32 -55.61
CA ALA A 340 -4.14 7.07 -55.53
C ALA A 340 -4.83 8.14 -54.65
N THR A 341 -5.79 8.85 -55.22
CA THR A 341 -6.46 10.00 -54.61
C THR A 341 -7.97 9.82 -54.63
N LEU A 342 -8.63 10.06 -53.50
CA LEU A 342 -10.10 10.01 -53.38
C LEU A 342 -10.73 11.23 -54.05
N MET A 343 -11.71 11.00 -54.92
CA MET A 343 -12.44 12.06 -55.62
C MET A 343 -13.84 12.23 -55.04
N TYR A 344 -14.28 13.47 -54.86
CA TYR A 344 -15.54 13.80 -54.15
C TYR A 344 -16.59 14.51 -55.01
N ASN A 345 -16.23 14.96 -56.21
CA ASN A 345 -17.05 15.85 -57.04
C ASN A 345 -17.78 15.12 -58.17
#